data_AF-A0A447RQ88-F1
#
_entry.id   AF-A0A447RQ88-F1
#
_cell.length_a   1.000
_cell.length_b   1.000
_cell.length_c   1.000
_cell.angle_alpha   90.00
_cell.angle_beta   90.00
_cell.angle_gamma   90.00
#
_symmetry.space_group_name_H-M   'P 1'
#
loop_
_entity.id
_entity.type
_entity.pdbx_description
1 polymer ?
#
loop_
_entity_poly.entity_id
_entity_poly.type
_entity_poly.pdbx_seq_one_letter_code
_entity_poly.pdbx_strand_id
1 'polypeptide(L)'
;MATRRAFILAGTGSGCGKTTVTLGLLSLLQQRGMRVQPCKVGPDYLDTAWHTAISGIASRNLDSFMLPAPILNALFTEQLQQATSRLSKG
;
A
#
# COMPACT_ATOMS: atom_id res chain seq x y z
N MET A 1 20.65 8.07 -9.12
CA MET A 1 19.61 7.12 -8.66
C MET A 1 18.56 7.88 -7.87
N ALA A 2 17.27 7.77 -8.22
CA ALA A 2 16.20 8.39 -7.42
C ALA A 2 16.00 7.61 -6.11
N THR A 3 16.01 8.31 -4.98
CA THR A 3 15.78 7.70 -3.66
C THR A 3 14.34 7.21 -3.56
N ARG A 4 14.12 5.89 -3.48
CA ARG A 4 12.79 5.30 -3.24
C ARG A 4 12.47 5.36 -1.76
N ARG A 5 11.28 5.86 -1.43
CA ARG A 5 10.77 5.96 -0.05
C ARG A 5 9.53 5.08 0.12
N ALA A 6 9.48 4.34 1.21
CA ALA A 6 8.35 3.52 1.61
C ALA A 6 8.06 3.75 3.08
N PHE A 7 6.77 3.78 3.43
CA PHE A 7 6.30 3.95 4.80
C PHE A 7 5.17 2.97 5.08
N ILE A 8 5.02 2.59 6.35
CA ILE A 8 3.96 1.71 6.84
C ILE A 8 3.05 2.51 7.76
N LEU A 9 1.74 2.49 7.48
CA LEU A 9 0.70 2.96 8.39
C LEU A 9 0.17 1.78 9.19
N ALA A 10 0.60 1.68 10.44
CA ALA A 10 0.10 0.71 11.41
C ALA A 10 -0.82 1.40 12.43
N GLY A 11 -1.53 0.61 13.22
CA GLY A 11 -2.41 1.12 14.26
C GLY A 11 -2.71 0.06 15.32
N THR A 12 -3.24 0.49 16.45
CA THR A 12 -3.29 -0.31 17.70
C THR A 12 -4.27 -1.48 17.66
N GLY A 13 -5.18 -1.54 16.69
CA GLY A 13 -6.14 -2.62 16.53
C GLY A 13 -7.08 -2.42 15.34
N SER A 14 -8.05 -3.31 15.17
CA SER A 14 -9.11 -3.12 14.17
C SER A 14 -9.99 -1.90 14.54
N GLY A 15 -10.55 -1.22 13.54
CA GLY A 15 -11.43 -0.07 13.76
C GLY A 15 -10.76 1.24 14.19
N CYS A 16 -9.45 1.30 14.45
CA CYS A 16 -8.76 2.51 14.90
C CYS A 16 -8.53 3.59 13.81
N GLY A 17 -9.23 3.50 12.68
CA GLY A 17 -9.20 4.52 11.62
C GLY A 17 -8.08 4.38 10.57
N LYS A 18 -7.28 3.31 10.58
CA LYS A 18 -6.19 3.10 9.60
C LYS A 18 -6.65 3.20 8.15
N THR A 19 -7.82 2.63 7.84
CA THR A 19 -8.42 2.68 6.51
C THR A 19 -8.63 4.13 6.09
N THR A 20 -9.36 4.89 6.90
CA THR A 20 -9.67 6.30 6.65
C THR A 20 -8.40 7.13 6.44
N VAL A 21 -7.40 6.97 7.32
CA VAL A 21 -6.12 7.67 7.19
C VAL A 21 -5.37 7.28 5.92
N THR A 22 -5.36 5.99 5.58
CA THR A 22 -4.70 5.48 4.36
C THR A 22 -5.34 6.04 3.10
N LEU A 23 -6.67 5.98 3.00
CA LEU A 23 -7.40 6.52 1.85
C LEU A 23 -7.23 8.04 1.72
N GLY A 24 -7.29 8.77 2.84
CA GLY A 24 -7.08 10.21 2.87
C GLY A 24 -5.67 10.59 2.40
N LEU A 25 -4.65 9.86 2.85
CA LEU A 25 -3.27 10.09 2.42
C LEU A 25 -3.07 9.75 0.94
N LEU A 26 -3.62 8.63 0.45
CA LEU A 26 -3.56 8.27 -0.98
C LEU A 26 -4.23 9.33 -1.85
N SER A 27 -5.41 9.80 -1.46
CA SER A 27 -6.14 10.87 -2.15
C SER A 27 -5.32 12.16 -2.19
N LEU A 28 -4.76 12.57 -1.06
CA LEU A 28 -3.95 13.78 -0.97
C LEU A 28 -2.66 13.70 -1.83
N LEU A 29 -1.98 12.55 -1.83
CA LEU A 29 -0.77 12.36 -2.64
C LEU A 29 -1.12 12.31 -4.13
N GLN A 30 -2.24 11.69 -4.50
CA GLN A 30 -2.75 11.67 -5.87
C GLN A 30 -3.12 13.08 -6.36
N GLN A 31 -3.79 13.89 -5.52
CA GLN A 31 -4.08 15.31 -5.81
C GLN A 31 -2.82 16.16 -5.99
N ARG A 32 -1.71 15.79 -5.33
CA ARG A 32 -0.39 16.42 -5.53
C ARG A 32 0.37 15.90 -6.76
N GLY A 33 -0.26 15.08 -7.60
CA GLY A 33 0.37 14.49 -8.78
C GLY A 33 1.41 13.41 -8.45
N MET A 34 1.46 12.92 -7.21
CA MET A 34 2.41 11.89 -6.81
C MET A 34 1.87 10.50 -7.13
N ARG A 35 2.68 9.69 -7.83
CA ARG A 35 2.38 8.27 -8.06
C ARG A 35 2.85 7.44 -6.87
N VAL A 36 1.89 7.02 -6.05
CA VAL A 36 2.11 6.17 -4.88
C VAL A 36 1.67 4.75 -5.20
N GLN A 37 2.51 3.74 -4.95
CA GLN A 37 2.05 2.35 -4.95
C GLN A 37 1.44 2.00 -3.59
N PRO A 38 0.12 1.73 -3.51
CA PRO A 38 -0.49 1.25 -2.29
C PRO A 38 -0.32 -0.26 -2.14
N CYS A 39 -0.08 -0.72 -0.91
CA CYS A 39 -0.08 -2.12 -0.52
C CYS A 39 -0.94 -2.31 0.73
N LYS A 40 -1.60 -3.48 0.84
CA LYS A 40 -2.31 -3.90 2.05
C LYS A 40 -1.51 -5.03 2.71
N VAL A 41 -1.42 -5.01 4.03
CA VAL A 41 -0.96 -6.13 4.86
C VAL A 41 -2.11 -6.50 5.79
N GLY A 42 -2.40 -7.79 5.94
CA GLY A 42 -3.53 -8.30 6.72
C GLY A 42 -4.56 -9.02 5.85
N PRO A 43 -5.40 -9.88 6.45
CA PRO A 43 -6.24 -10.85 5.75
C PRO A 43 -7.44 -10.24 5.00
N ASP A 44 -7.81 -8.99 5.29
CA ASP A 44 -8.92 -8.31 4.62
C ASP A 44 -8.56 -7.82 3.21
N TYR A 45 -9.35 -8.21 2.21
CA TYR A 45 -9.10 -7.86 0.80
C TYR A 45 -9.77 -6.57 0.33
N LEU A 46 -10.80 -6.09 1.05
CA LEU A 46 -11.61 -4.95 0.62
C LEU A 46 -10.76 -3.68 0.42
N ASP A 47 -9.73 -3.51 1.25
CA ASP A 47 -8.81 -2.37 1.18
C ASP A 47 -8.08 -2.28 -0.16
N THR A 48 -7.73 -3.40 -0.82
CA THR A 48 -6.99 -3.35 -2.09
C THR A 48 -7.82 -2.74 -3.22
N ALA A 49 -9.12 -3.01 -3.25
CA ALA A 49 -10.03 -2.40 -4.22
C ALA A 49 -10.13 -0.89 -3.99
N TRP A 50 -10.26 -0.46 -2.74
CA TRP A 50 -10.40 0.96 -2.38
C TRP A 50 -9.12 1.74 -2.66
N HIS A 51 -7.96 1.17 -2.31
CA HIS A 51 -6.65 1.71 -2.66
C HIS A 51 -6.51 1.91 -4.17
N THR A 52 -6.92 0.91 -4.96
CA THR A 52 -6.84 0.96 -6.43
C THR A 52 -7.75 2.06 -6.99
N ALA A 53 -8.99 2.15 -6.49
CA ALA A 53 -9.95 3.15 -6.92
C ALA A 53 -9.46 4.59 -6.68
N ILE A 54 -8.78 4.85 -5.55
CA ILE A 54 -8.28 6.19 -5.21
C ILE A 54 -6.96 6.52 -5.92
N SER A 55 -6.01 5.59 -5.90
CA SER A 55 -4.67 5.85 -6.44
C SER A 55 -4.57 5.70 -7.96
N GLY A 56 -5.55 5.02 -8.59
CA GLY A 56 -5.46 4.61 -10.00
C GLY A 56 -4.39 3.56 -10.27
N ILE A 57 -3.78 3.00 -9.22
CA ILE A 57 -2.68 2.02 -9.28
C ILE A 57 -3.13 0.75 -8.56
N ALA A 58 -2.96 -0.40 -9.20
CA ALA A 58 -3.38 -1.68 -8.63
C ALA A 58 -2.69 -1.96 -7.29
N SER A 59 -3.47 -2.09 -6.22
CA SER A 59 -2.98 -2.47 -4.90
C SER A 59 -2.92 -3.98 -4.76
N ARG A 60 -1.89 -4.49 -4.07
CA ARG A 60 -1.75 -5.93 -3.77
C ARG A 60 -1.66 -6.17 -2.27
N ASN A 61 -2.08 -7.37 -1.87
CA ASN A 61 -1.90 -7.86 -0.51
C ASN A 61 -0.48 -8.43 -0.35
N LEU A 62 0.25 -7.94 0.64
CA LEU A 62 1.60 -8.34 1.04
C LEU A 62 1.56 -8.95 2.45
N ASP A 63 0.60 -9.84 2.67
CA ASP A 63 0.43 -10.56 3.92
C ASP A 63 1.30 -11.82 3.97
N SER A 64 2.11 -11.94 5.03
CA SER A 64 3.05 -13.05 5.23
C SER A 64 2.40 -14.34 5.72
N PHE A 65 1.18 -14.30 6.24
CA PHE A 65 0.38 -15.51 6.50
C PHE A 65 -0.14 -16.11 5.20
N MET A 66 -0.39 -15.27 4.20
CA MET A 66 -0.90 -15.68 2.89
C MET A 66 0.18 -16.08 1.91
N LEU A 67 1.34 -15.42 1.94
CA LEU A 67 2.41 -15.57 0.96
C LEU A 67 3.72 -15.99 1.62
N PRO A 68 4.44 -16.98 1.07
CA PRO A 68 5.76 -17.32 1.54
C PRO A 68 6.73 -16.17 1.27
N ALA A 69 7.71 -15.99 2.15
CA ALA A 69 8.65 -14.87 2.12
C ALA A 69 9.29 -14.59 0.74
N PRO A 70 9.69 -15.62 -0.07
CA PRO A 70 10.22 -15.36 -1.41
C PRO A 70 9.24 -14.65 -2.34
N ILE A 71 7.96 -15.04 -2.32
CA ILE A 71 6.91 -14.44 -3.16
C ILE A 71 6.58 -13.04 -2.66
N LEU A 72 6.46 -12.85 -1.35
CA LEU A 72 6.21 -11.54 -0.76
C LEU A 72 7.32 -10.54 -1.12
N ASN A 73 8.59 -10.96 -1.00
CA ASN A 73 9.73 -10.13 -1.35
C ASN A 73 9.78 -9.82 -2.86
N ALA A 74 9.45 -10.81 -3.70
CA ALA A 74 9.36 -10.60 -5.15
C ALA A 74 8.28 -9.58 -5.49
N LEU A 75 7.05 -9.75 -4.97
CA LEU A 75 5.95 -8.81 -5.20
C LEU A 75 6.27 -7.40 -4.68
N PHE A 76 6.86 -7.29 -3.49
CA PHE A 76 7.27 -6.00 -2.94
C PHE A 76 8.32 -5.33 -3.86
N THR A 77 9.28 -6.11 -4.36
CA THR A 77 10.37 -5.64 -5.25
C THR A 77 9.89 -5.31 -6.66
N GLU A 78 8.93 -6.04 -7.21
CA GLU A 78 8.30 -5.75 -8.50
C GLU A 78 7.46 -4.50 -8.43
N GLN A 79 6.58 -4.46 -7.42
CA GLN A 79 5.79 -3.29 -7.14
C GLN A 79 6.74 -2.12 -7.01
N LEU A 80 7.84 -2.25 -6.23
CA LEU A 80 9.14 -1.56 -6.35
C LEU A 80 9.35 -0.52 -7.43
N GLN A 81 9.26 -1.04 -8.65
CA GLN A 81 9.77 -0.49 -9.88
C GLN A 81 8.75 0.37 -10.60
N GLN A 82 7.46 0.23 -10.28
CA GLN A 82 6.36 0.85 -11.00
C GLN A 82 5.93 2.24 -10.46
N ALA A 83 6.45 2.69 -9.30
CA ALA A 83 6.01 3.94 -8.65
C ALA A 83 7.15 4.76 -8.03
N THR A 84 6.91 6.08 -7.92
CA THR A 84 7.87 7.08 -7.41
C THR A 84 7.90 7.13 -5.87
N SER A 85 6.80 6.81 -5.18
CA SER A 85 6.70 6.68 -3.71
C SER A 85 5.73 5.55 -3.32
N ARG A 86 5.73 5.08 -2.06
CA ARG A 86 4.92 3.92 -1.63
C ARG A 86 4.28 4.09 -0.27
N LEU A 87 3.08 3.54 -0.14
CA LEU A 87 2.34 3.50 1.12
C LEU A 87 1.84 2.08 1.38
N SER A 88 2.29 1.47 2.47
CA SER A 88 1.78 0.17 2.93
C SER A 88 0.93 0.37 4.18
N LYS A 89 -0.16 -0.37 4.31
CA LYS A 89 -1.03 -0.37 5.50
C LYS A 89 -0.88 -1.68 6.25
N GLY A 90 -0.50 -1.63 7.53
CA GLY A 90 -0.36 -2.75 8.46
C GLY A 90 -1.46 -2.79 9.53
#